data_AF-A0A1I4C562-F1
#
_entry.id   AF-A0A1I4C562-F1
#
_cell.length_a   1.000
_cell.length_b   1.000
_cell.length_c   1.000
_cell.angle_alpha   90.00
_cell.angle_beta   90.00
_cell.angle_gamma   90.00
#
_symmetry.space_group_name_H-M   'P 1'
#
loop_
_entity.id
_entity.type
_entity.pdbx_description
1 polymer ?
#
loop_
_entity_poly.entity_id
_entity_poly.type
_entity_poly.pdbx_seq_one_letter_code
_entity_poly.pdbx_strand_id
1 'polypeptide(L)'
;MNILRDQEIVIRNIKETDLKILWTLIYKEENPEWKLWDAPYYEHHTKSFNEFLDEKDKWIDSNQMKIIEVNERIIGTVSYYWEHEPSKWLEMGIIVS
;
A
#
# COMPACT_ATOMS: atom_id res chain seq x y z
N MET A 1 -4.25 -15.27 -10.51
CA MET A 1 -3.92 -14.29 -9.45
C MET A 1 -2.49 -14.56 -9.02
N ASN A 2 -1.56 -13.62 -9.24
CA ASN A 2 -0.12 -13.86 -9.04
C ASN A 2 0.28 -13.48 -7.62
N ILE A 3 0.47 -14.49 -6.77
CA ILE A 3 1.01 -14.37 -5.41
C ILE A 3 2.51 -14.66 -5.49
N LEU A 4 3.32 -13.80 -4.91
CA LEU A 4 4.75 -14.06 -4.67
C LEU A 4 4.91 -14.51 -3.23
N ARG A 5 5.72 -15.54 -3.01
CA ARG A 5 5.99 -16.06 -1.68
C ARG A 5 7.47 -16.40 -1.54
N ASP A 6 8.06 -15.95 -0.45
CA ASP A 6 9.41 -16.32 -0.02
C ASP A 6 9.41 -16.45 1.50
N GLN A 7 9.67 -17.66 2.01
CA GLN A 7 9.59 -17.97 3.44
C GLN A 7 8.26 -17.49 4.08
N GLU A 8 8.33 -16.66 5.12
CA GLU A 8 7.19 -16.03 5.79
C GLU A 8 6.60 -14.82 5.07
N ILE A 9 7.22 -14.36 3.98
CA ILE A 9 6.82 -13.18 3.23
C ILE A 9 5.86 -13.56 2.10
N VAL A 10 4.73 -12.87 2.02
CA VAL A 10 3.76 -12.99 0.91
C VAL A 10 3.47 -11.63 0.32
N ILE A 11 3.56 -11.50 -1.00
CA ILE A 11 3.09 -10.33 -1.74
C ILE A 11 1.91 -10.75 -2.59
N ARG A 12 0.74 -10.16 -2.33
CA ARG A 12 -0.52 -10.51 -3.01
C ARG A 12 -1.38 -9.29 -3.31
N ASN A 13 -2.35 -9.48 -4.20
CA ASN A 13 -3.36 -8.47 -4.48
C ASN A 13 -4.18 -8.16 -3.21
N ILE A 14 -4.65 -6.92 -3.15
CA ILE A 14 -5.54 -6.42 -2.10
C ILE A 14 -6.93 -7.02 -2.28
N LYS A 15 -7.57 -7.38 -1.17
CA LYS A 15 -8.95 -7.85 -1.12
C LYS A 15 -9.78 -6.88 -0.27
N GLU A 16 -11.10 -6.94 -0.43
CA GLU A 16 -12.02 -6.10 0.34
C GLU A 16 -11.86 -6.29 1.87
N THR A 17 -11.54 -7.51 2.31
CA THR A 17 -11.28 -7.82 3.72
C THR A 17 -10.04 -7.13 4.29
N ASP A 18 -9.11 -6.67 3.43
CA ASP A 18 -7.86 -6.04 3.85
C ASP A 18 -8.02 -4.53 4.07
N LEU A 19 -9.08 -3.92 3.51
CA LEU A 19 -9.27 -2.47 3.47
C LEU A 19 -9.20 -1.81 4.84
N LYS A 20 -9.76 -2.45 5.87
CA LYS A 20 -9.74 -1.88 7.23
C LYS A 20 -8.33 -1.84 7.81
N ILE A 21 -7.52 -2.85 7.53
CA ILE A 21 -6.13 -2.92 7.98
C ILE A 21 -5.30 -1.90 7.20
N LEU A 22 -5.46 -1.83 5.88
CA LEU A 22 -4.77 -0.84 5.04
C LEU A 22 -5.07 0.60 5.46
N TRP A 23 -6.34 0.93 5.69
CA TRP A 23 -6.72 2.24 6.21
C TRP A 23 -6.04 2.54 7.56
N THR A 24 -5.94 1.54 8.43
CA THR A 24 -5.29 1.67 9.74
C THR A 24 -3.80 1.98 9.60
N LEU A 25 -3.10 1.29 8.69
CA LEU A 25 -1.67 1.47 8.47
C LEU A 25 -1.34 2.80 7.76
N ILE A 26 -2.22 3.24 6.86
CA ILE A 26 -1.91 4.33 5.92
C ILE A 26 -2.51 5.66 6.36
N TYR A 27 -3.74 5.71 6.88
CA TYR A 27 -4.54 6.94 7.03
C TYR A 27 -5.09 7.21 8.43
N LYS A 28 -5.05 6.23 9.34
CA LYS A 28 -5.69 6.38 10.66
C LYS A 28 -4.91 7.32 11.59
N GLU A 29 -3.59 7.20 11.60
CA GLU A 29 -2.73 7.99 12.47
C GLU A 29 -2.31 9.28 11.75
N GLU A 30 -2.36 10.41 12.45
CA GLU A 30 -1.97 11.72 11.89
C GLU A 30 -0.47 11.81 11.63
N ASN A 31 0.33 11.11 12.42
CA ASN A 31 1.79 11.05 12.28
C ASN A 31 2.24 9.58 12.28
N PRO A 32 2.05 8.85 11.18
CA PRO A 32 2.46 7.44 11.13
C PRO A 32 3.99 7.31 11.12
N GLU A 33 4.54 6.25 11.68
CA GLU A 33 6.00 6.10 11.85
C GLU A 33 6.75 6.08 10.51
N TRP A 34 6.14 5.52 9.46
CA TRP A 34 6.74 5.47 8.11
C TRP A 34 7.07 6.85 7.55
N LYS A 35 6.36 7.90 8.00
CA LYS A 35 6.56 9.29 7.58
C LYS A 35 7.92 9.87 8.00
N LEU A 36 8.61 9.25 8.97
CA LEU A 36 9.98 9.61 9.37
C LEU A 36 11.02 9.25 8.30
N TRP A 37 10.67 8.31 7.42
CA TRP A 37 11.55 7.78 6.38
C TRP A 37 11.17 8.29 4.98
N ASP A 38 10.00 8.90 4.85
CA ASP A 38 9.53 9.50 3.63
C ASP A 38 10.17 10.87 3.39
N ALA A 39 10.40 11.22 2.13
CA ALA A 39 10.94 12.52 1.80
C ALA A 39 9.88 13.61 2.11
N PRO A 40 10.28 14.82 2.56
CA PRO A 40 9.36 15.80 3.15
C PRO A 40 8.44 16.52 2.15
N TYR A 41 8.10 15.88 1.03
CA TYR A 41 7.44 16.53 -0.10
C TYR A 41 5.92 16.66 0.02
N TYR A 42 5.26 15.79 0.80
CA TYR A 42 3.78 15.78 0.88
C TYR A 42 3.30 15.68 2.32
N GLU A 43 2.36 16.52 2.75
CA GLU A 43 1.74 16.38 4.08
C GLU A 43 0.92 15.08 4.16
N HIS A 44 1.02 14.38 5.29
CA HIS A 44 0.14 13.24 5.54
C HIS A 44 -1.22 13.79 6.02
N HIS A 45 -2.30 13.33 5.41
CA HIS A 45 -3.65 13.66 5.85
C HIS A 45 -4.38 12.39 6.25
N THR A 46 -4.97 12.44 7.45
CA THR A 46 -5.86 11.38 7.88
C THR A 46 -7.11 11.37 6.99
N LYS A 47 -7.67 10.18 6.81
CA LYS A 47 -8.98 10.00 6.15
C LYS A 47 -9.87 9.24 7.10
N SER A 48 -11.16 9.55 7.14
CA SER A 48 -12.13 8.66 7.77
C SER A 48 -12.20 7.34 7.00
N PHE A 49 -12.65 6.27 7.67
CA PHE A 49 -12.78 4.98 7.00
C PHE A 49 -13.81 5.03 5.85
N ASN A 50 -14.88 5.82 5.98
CA ASN A 50 -15.89 5.96 4.93
C ASN A 50 -15.32 6.66 3.68
N GLU A 51 -14.59 7.75 3.86
CA GLU A 51 -13.92 8.44 2.73
C GLU A 51 -12.91 7.53 2.02
N PHE A 52 -12.23 6.66 2.77
CA PHE A 52 -11.36 5.65 2.18
C PHE A 52 -12.13 4.60 1.37
N LEU A 53 -13.32 4.18 1.84
CA LEU A 53 -14.16 3.21 1.14
C LEU A 53 -14.72 3.76 -0.18
N ASP A 54 -14.98 5.06 -0.27
CA ASP A 54 -15.39 5.71 -1.53
C ASP A 54 -14.32 5.57 -2.63
N GLU A 55 -13.06 5.34 -2.24
CA GLU A 55 -11.94 5.15 -3.16
C GLU A 55 -11.46 3.69 -3.24
N LYS A 56 -12.20 2.73 -2.68
CA LYS A 56 -11.74 1.33 -2.51
C LYS A 56 -11.37 0.62 -3.82
N ASP A 57 -12.01 0.99 -4.93
CA ASP A 57 -11.78 0.36 -6.24
C ASP A 57 -10.36 0.66 -6.77
N LYS A 58 -9.75 1.77 -6.32
CA LYS A 58 -8.33 2.08 -6.60
C LYS A 58 -7.37 1.09 -5.92
N TRP A 59 -7.84 0.30 -4.96
CA TRP A 59 -7.04 -0.62 -4.15
C TRP A 59 -7.26 -2.07 -4.58
N ILE A 60 -8.52 -2.55 -4.60
CA ILE A 60 -8.84 -3.98 -4.78
C ILE A 60 -8.49 -4.49 -6.20
N ASP A 61 -8.66 -3.65 -7.23
CA ASP A 61 -8.40 -4.02 -8.62
C ASP A 61 -7.09 -3.45 -9.17
N SER A 62 -6.24 -2.94 -8.28
CA SER A 62 -4.96 -2.34 -8.69
C SER A 62 -3.96 -3.41 -9.09
N ASN A 63 -3.44 -3.30 -10.31
CA ASN A 63 -2.24 -4.04 -10.73
C ASN A 63 -0.95 -3.41 -10.18
N GLN A 64 -1.05 -2.16 -9.74
CA GLN A 64 0.07 -1.30 -9.36
C GLN A 64 0.35 -1.32 -7.85
N MET A 65 -0.53 -1.89 -7.04
CA MET A 65 -0.37 -1.92 -5.59
C MET A 65 -0.74 -3.28 -5.03
N LYS A 66 0.11 -3.77 -4.13
CA LYS A 66 -0.02 -5.08 -3.49
C LYS A 66 0.23 -4.94 -2.00
N ILE A 67 -0.35 -5.85 -1.23
CA ILE A 67 -0.02 -5.95 0.19
C ILE A 67 1.26 -6.75 0.39
N ILE A 68 1.93 -6.48 1.51
CA ILE A 68 3.03 -7.26 2.04
C ILE A 68 2.55 -7.91 3.33
N GLU A 69 2.64 -9.25 3.40
CA GLU A 69 2.39 -10.01 4.62
C GLU A 69 3.69 -10.62 5.14
N VAL A 70 3.83 -10.64 6.47
CA VAL A 70 4.86 -11.41 7.19
C VAL A 70 4.15 -12.24 8.26
N ASN A 71 4.37 -13.56 8.25
CA ASN A 71 3.69 -14.48 9.18
C ASN A 71 2.16 -14.28 9.18
N GLU A 72 1.57 -14.18 7.98
CA GLU A 72 0.12 -14.00 7.76
C GLU A 72 -0.46 -12.67 8.31
N ARG A 73 0.40 -11.72 8.69
CA ARG A 73 0.00 -10.37 9.10
C ARG A 73 0.35 -9.36 8.02
N ILE A 74 -0.61 -8.52 7.65
CA ILE A 74 -0.38 -7.40 6.74
C ILE A 74 0.48 -6.36 7.47
N ILE A 75 1.66 -6.08 6.94
CA ILE A 75 2.61 -5.11 7.50
C ILE A 75 2.74 -3.85 6.64
N GLY A 76 2.14 -3.85 5.45
CA GLY A 76 2.26 -2.71 4.55
C GLY A 76 1.93 -3.03 3.10
N THR A 77 2.47 -2.21 2.21
CA THR A 77 2.21 -2.27 0.77
C THR A 77 3.48 -2.07 -0.04
N VAL A 78 3.49 -2.66 -1.23
CA VAL A 78 4.41 -2.30 -2.31
C VAL A 78 3.57 -1.75 -3.46
N SER A 79 4.03 -0.64 -4.02
CA SER A 79 3.41 -0.01 -5.18
C SER A 79 4.44 0.32 -6.24
N TYR A 80 3.95 0.54 -7.46
CA TYR A 80 4.77 1.12 -8.51
C TYR A 80 3.92 2.00 -9.41
N TYR A 81 4.58 2.91 -10.12
CA TYR A 81 3.98 3.62 -11.25
C TYR A 81 5.03 3.83 -12.34
N TRP A 82 4.57 4.00 -13.58
CA TRP A 82 5.45 4.33 -14.69
C TRP A 82 5.68 5.83 -14.72
N GLU A 83 6.93 6.26 -14.51
CA GLU A 83 7.34 7.64 -14.80
C GLU A 83 7.37 7.84 -16.33
N HIS A 84 7.89 6.84 -17.05
CA HIS A 84 7.86 6.81 -18.51
C HIS A 84 7.92 5.36 -19.04
N GLU A 85 6.75 4.79 -19.35
CA GLU A 85 6.60 3.40 -19.81
C GLU A 85 7.36 3.07 -21.12
N PRO A 86 7.41 3.95 -22.16
CA PRO A 86 8.13 3.64 -23.39
C PRO A 86 9.64 3.43 -23.19
N SER A 87 10.26 4.13 -22.23
CA SER A 87 11.66 3.90 -21.86
C SER A 87 11.83 2.84 -20.77
N LYS A 88 10.73 2.25 -20.30
CA LYS A 88 10.69 1.33 -19.16
C LYS A 88 11.20 1.94 -17.85
N TRP A 89 10.96 3.23 -17.65
CA TRP A 89 11.26 3.89 -16.38
C TRP A 89 10.06 3.80 -15.44
N LEU A 90 10.25 3.06 -14.35
CA LEU A 90 9.27 2.78 -13.32
C LEU A 90 9.84 3.22 -11.97
N GLU A 91 8.98 3.79 -11.15
CA GLU A 91 9.26 4.12 -9.75
C GLU A 91 8.50 3.16 -8.84
N MET A 92 9.12 2.79 -7.72
CA MET A 92 8.53 1.87 -6.74
C MET A 92 8.50 2.49 -5.36
N GLY A 93 7.39 2.27 -4.65
CA GLY A 93 7.21 2.65 -3.26
C GLY A 93 6.99 1.43 -2.38
N ILE A 94 7.56 1.45 -1.17
CA ILE A 94 7.27 0.47 -0.13
C ILE A 94 6.91 1.23 1.13
N ILE A 95 5.79 0.86 1.75
CA ILE A 95 5.41 1.30 3.08
C ILE A 95 5.39 0.06 3.97
N VAL A 96 6.08 0.13 5.10
CA VAL A 96 6.09 -0.92 6.14
C VAL A 96 5.89 -0.24 7.49
N SER A 97 5.04 -0.83 8.32
CA SER A 97 4.73 -0.38 9.69
C SER A 97 4.70 -1.55 10.67
#